data_AF-A0A4Y9ZKX1-F1
#
_entry.id   AF-A0A4Y9ZKX1-F1
#
_cell.length_a   1.000
_cell.length_b   1.000
_cell.length_c   1.000
_cell.angle_alpha   90.00
_cell.angle_beta   90.00
_cell.angle_gamma   90.00
#
_symmetry.space_group_name_H-M   'P 1'
#
loop_
_entity.id
_entity.type
_entity.pdbx_description
1 polymer ?
#
loop_
_entity_poly.entity_id
_entity_poly.type
_entity_poly.pdbx_seq_one_letter_code
_entity_poly.pdbx_strand_id
1 'polypeptide(L)'
;MQYLSAFVLLLPSVLAAQAPSFVKPAAGPLDASPNSGGPSNGSLPKPSVVAGKQFDRFIQIWLENTDFESANSTATFANLATQGIRLDQYYALTHPSEPNYAAVVGGDFWGMADDNLYNIPSNISTVVDLLEAKNISWASYQEGLPTDGYAGFSFTSANYLNTAAPPYTYYVRKHNPTIIYDSVAGVPARAALHRNFNDFAAD
;
A
#
# COMPACT_ATOMS: atom_id res chain seq x y z
N MET A 1 33.12 66.38 -2.56
CA MET A 1 32.51 65.73 -1.39
C MET A 1 31.05 66.16 -1.38
N GLN A 2 30.00 65.34 -1.44
CA GLN A 2 29.79 63.91 -1.15
C GLN A 2 28.71 63.38 -2.11
N TYR A 3 28.86 62.15 -2.59
CA TYR A 3 27.76 61.40 -3.22
C TYR A 3 26.98 60.71 -2.10
N LEU A 4 25.66 60.97 -2.01
CA LEU A 4 24.76 60.29 -1.09
C LEU A 4 24.24 59.02 -1.79
N SER A 5 24.84 57.88 -1.51
CA SER A 5 24.33 56.58 -1.96
C SER A 5 23.21 56.11 -1.05
N ALA A 6 21.98 56.05 -1.55
CA ALA A 6 20.86 55.42 -0.86
C ALA A 6 21.01 53.90 -0.91
N PHE A 7 21.27 53.27 0.23
CA PHE A 7 21.21 51.82 0.38
C PHE A 7 19.74 51.40 0.56
N VAL A 8 19.14 50.80 -0.46
CA VAL A 8 17.86 50.11 -0.34
C VAL A 8 18.13 48.75 0.29
N LEU A 9 17.77 48.60 1.57
CA LEU A 9 17.72 47.31 2.26
C LEU A 9 16.58 46.48 1.65
N LEU A 10 16.91 45.58 0.73
CA LEU A 10 16.03 44.48 0.35
C LEU A 10 15.99 43.49 1.52
N LEU A 11 15.00 43.61 2.39
CA LEU A 11 14.67 42.56 3.34
C LEU A 11 14.21 41.33 2.53
N PRO A 12 14.86 40.16 2.65
CA PRO A 12 14.31 38.95 2.07
C PRO A 12 12.94 38.73 2.74
N SER A 13 11.88 38.74 1.94
CA SER A 13 10.57 38.30 2.39
C SER A 13 10.71 36.85 2.83
N VAL A 14 10.84 36.65 4.14
CA VAL A 14 10.76 35.33 4.77
C VAL A 14 9.32 34.89 4.56
N LEU A 15 9.09 34.08 3.53
CA LEU A 15 7.87 33.29 3.42
C LEU A 15 7.86 32.40 4.66
N ALA A 16 7.07 32.78 5.65
CA ALA A 16 6.81 31.92 6.79
C ALA A 16 6.31 30.60 6.21
N ALA A 17 7.07 29.52 6.40
CA ALA A 17 6.64 28.18 6.07
C ALA A 17 5.37 27.93 6.90
N GLN A 18 4.20 28.05 6.27
CA GLN A 18 2.98 27.59 6.87
C GLN A 18 3.13 26.07 6.99
N ALA A 19 3.31 25.58 8.21
CA ALA A 19 3.21 24.16 8.49
C ALA A 19 1.83 23.72 7.97
N PRO A 20 1.76 22.81 7.00
CA PRO A 20 0.48 22.38 6.46
C PRO A 20 -0.34 21.77 7.59
N SER A 21 -1.65 22.03 7.55
CA SER A 21 -2.57 21.36 8.46
C SER A 21 -2.58 19.89 8.09
N PHE A 22 -2.05 19.04 8.98
CA PHE A 22 -2.29 17.61 8.93
C PHE A 22 -3.79 17.37 8.71
N VAL A 23 -4.15 16.77 7.57
CA VAL A 23 -5.51 16.27 7.35
C VAL A 23 -5.55 14.91 8.00
N LYS A 24 -6.40 14.76 9.03
CA LYS A 24 -6.56 13.46 9.69
C LYS A 24 -6.93 12.38 8.66
N PRO A 25 -6.43 11.14 8.82
CA PRO A 25 -7.00 9.99 8.14
C PRO A 25 -8.52 9.93 8.34
N ALA A 26 -9.19 9.18 7.46
CA ALA A 26 -10.59 8.79 7.62
C ALA A 26 -10.91 8.41 9.07
N ALA A 27 -12.06 8.88 9.58
CA ALA A 27 -12.41 8.70 10.99
C ALA A 27 -12.73 7.24 11.33
N GLY A 28 -13.06 6.44 10.31
CA GLY A 28 -13.16 5.01 10.39
C GLY A 28 -12.81 4.35 9.06
N PRO A 29 -12.71 3.01 9.04
CA PRO A 29 -12.39 2.23 7.85
C PRO A 29 -13.46 2.29 6.75
N LEU A 30 -14.60 2.93 7.00
CA LEU A 30 -15.70 3.11 6.04
C LEU A 30 -15.74 4.52 5.43
N ASP A 31 -14.94 5.46 5.93
CA ASP A 31 -14.90 6.82 5.41
C ASP A 31 -13.80 6.94 4.35
N ALA A 32 -14.11 7.56 3.21
CA ALA A 32 -13.09 7.85 2.22
C ALA A 32 -12.13 8.93 2.74
N SER A 33 -10.83 8.73 2.55
CA SER A 33 -9.81 9.71 2.88
C SER A 33 -9.36 10.46 1.62
N PRO A 34 -9.24 11.81 1.66
CA PRO A 34 -8.57 12.54 0.59
C PRO A 34 -7.05 12.28 0.56
N ASN A 35 -6.49 11.76 1.65
CA ASN A 35 -5.12 11.23 1.71
C ASN A 35 -5.09 9.80 1.14
N SER A 36 -3.93 9.36 0.63
CA SER A 36 -3.68 8.02 0.02
C SER A 36 -3.90 7.91 -1.51
N GLY A 37 -3.85 9.02 -2.23
CA GLY A 37 -3.42 9.04 -3.64
C GLY A 37 -4.47 8.71 -4.71
N GLY A 38 -5.74 8.45 -4.36
CA GLY A 38 -6.79 8.23 -5.37
C GLY A 38 -8.21 8.25 -4.80
N PRO A 39 -9.21 8.79 -5.55
CA PRO A 39 -10.61 8.71 -5.17
C PRO A 39 -11.11 7.26 -5.30
N SER A 40 -12.03 6.84 -4.41
CA SER A 40 -12.75 5.58 -4.62
C SER A 40 -13.49 5.59 -5.96
N ASN A 41 -13.48 4.47 -6.66
CA ASN A 41 -14.13 4.31 -7.96
C ASN A 41 -15.42 3.47 -7.90
N GLY A 42 -15.96 3.27 -6.69
CA GLY A 42 -17.17 2.50 -6.43
C GLY A 42 -16.88 1.17 -5.75
N SER A 43 -17.90 0.33 -5.61
CA SER A 43 -17.75 -1.00 -5.03
C SER A 43 -17.73 -2.09 -6.11
N LEU A 44 -16.93 -3.14 -5.91
CA LEU A 44 -17.01 -4.39 -6.65
C LEU A 44 -18.41 -5.01 -6.54
N PRO A 45 -18.84 -5.80 -7.54
CA PRO A 45 -20.04 -6.60 -7.43
C PRO A 45 -19.93 -7.53 -6.23
N LYS A 46 -20.93 -7.51 -5.34
CA LYS A 46 -20.95 -8.36 -4.13
C LYS A 46 -21.29 -9.80 -4.53
N PRO A 47 -20.31 -10.72 -4.57
CA PRO A 47 -20.59 -12.10 -4.93
C PRO A 47 -21.25 -12.82 -3.76
N SER A 48 -21.88 -13.97 -4.04
CA SER A 48 -22.34 -14.85 -2.97
C SER A 48 -21.14 -15.33 -2.15
N VAL A 49 -21.25 -15.25 -0.83
CA VAL A 49 -20.23 -15.75 0.09
C VAL A 49 -20.11 -17.27 -0.08
N VAL A 50 -18.89 -17.75 -0.30
CA VAL A 50 -18.56 -19.17 -0.21
C VAL A 50 -18.29 -19.49 1.25
N ALA A 51 -19.18 -20.29 1.87
CA ALA A 51 -19.06 -20.63 3.28
C ALA A 51 -17.73 -21.35 3.57
N GLY A 52 -16.98 -20.84 4.55
CA GLY A 52 -15.74 -21.45 4.97
C GLY A 52 -15.96 -22.54 6.03
N LYS A 53 -14.89 -23.27 6.35
CA LYS A 53 -14.94 -24.27 7.43
C LYS A 53 -14.92 -23.63 8.82
N GLN A 54 -14.30 -22.45 8.97
CA GLN A 54 -14.13 -21.74 10.25
C GLN A 54 -14.54 -20.27 10.15
N PHE A 55 -14.28 -19.63 9.01
CA PHE A 55 -14.63 -18.25 8.74
C PHE A 55 -15.03 -18.11 7.27
N ASP A 56 -15.98 -17.22 7.02
CA ASP A 56 -16.45 -16.92 5.66
C ASP A 56 -15.61 -15.85 4.95
N ARG A 57 -14.78 -15.13 5.71
CA ARG A 57 -13.93 -14.03 5.25
C ARG A 57 -12.57 -14.10 5.91
N PHE A 58 -11.54 -13.83 5.12
CA PHE A 58 -10.15 -13.72 5.56
C PHE A 58 -9.60 -12.38 5.08
N ILE A 59 -8.96 -11.64 5.98
CA ILE A 59 -8.35 -10.34 5.69
C ILE A 59 -6.92 -10.41 6.22
N GLN A 60 -5.96 -10.06 5.37
CA GLN A 60 -4.56 -9.90 5.75
C GLN A 60 -4.16 -8.44 5.54
N ILE A 61 -3.68 -7.80 6.59
CA ILE A 61 -3.25 -6.40 6.57
C ILE A 61 -1.72 -6.37 6.57
N TRP A 62 -1.15 -5.71 5.57
CA TRP A 62 0.28 -5.47 5.44
C TRP A 62 0.59 -4.03 5.81
N LEU A 63 1.66 -3.83 6.55
CA LEU A 63 2.13 -2.52 6.98
C LEU A 63 3.59 -2.38 6.60
N GLU A 64 4.04 -1.14 6.47
CA GLU A 64 5.45 -0.84 6.23
C GLU A 64 6.32 -1.47 7.34
N ASN A 65 7.52 -1.92 6.96
CA ASN A 65 8.36 -2.68 7.87
C ASN A 65 8.86 -1.84 9.04
N THR A 66 8.87 -2.46 10.22
CA THR A 66 9.52 -1.94 11.42
C THR A 66 9.98 -3.12 12.27
N ASP A 67 10.90 -2.89 13.20
CA ASP A 67 11.31 -3.91 14.16
C ASP A 67 10.14 -4.35 15.04
N PHE A 68 10.08 -5.66 15.33
CA PHE A 68 9.02 -6.25 16.16
C PHE A 68 8.87 -5.53 17.50
N GLU A 69 9.97 -5.27 18.21
CA GLU A 69 9.94 -4.60 19.51
C GLU A 69 9.36 -3.18 19.41
N SER A 70 9.70 -2.46 18.34
CA SER A 70 9.15 -1.12 18.08
C SER A 70 7.64 -1.18 17.85
N ALA A 71 7.15 -2.07 16.99
CA ALA A 71 5.71 -2.24 16.77
C ALA A 71 4.97 -2.67 18.04
N ASN A 72 5.48 -3.70 18.73
CA ASN A 72 4.89 -4.29 19.93
C ASN A 72 4.88 -3.33 21.12
N SER A 73 5.75 -2.32 21.15
CA SER A 73 5.74 -1.27 22.18
C SER A 73 4.60 -0.25 22.02
N THR A 74 3.94 -0.19 20.86
CA THR A 74 2.86 0.78 20.63
C THR A 74 1.57 0.36 21.33
N ALA A 75 0.81 1.34 21.86
CA ALA A 75 -0.48 1.07 22.51
C ALA A 75 -1.48 0.37 21.56
N THR A 76 -1.43 0.70 20.27
CA THR A 76 -2.29 0.11 19.23
C THR A 76 -2.06 -1.40 19.09
N PHE A 77 -0.81 -1.83 18.87
CA PHE A 77 -0.53 -3.27 18.72
C PHE A 77 -0.62 -4.03 20.04
N ALA A 78 -0.25 -3.40 21.16
CA ALA A 78 -0.44 -3.99 22.48
C ALA A 78 -1.92 -4.28 22.76
N ASN A 79 -2.83 -3.37 22.39
CA ASN A 79 -4.26 -3.60 22.51
C ASN A 79 -4.74 -4.68 21.53
N LEU A 80 -4.32 -4.64 20.26
CA LEU A 80 -4.74 -5.62 19.25
C LEU A 80 -4.32 -7.04 19.64
N ALA A 81 -3.14 -7.21 20.22
CA ALA A 81 -2.64 -8.50 20.70
C ALA A 81 -3.54 -9.13 21.77
N THR A 82 -4.34 -8.35 22.50
CA THR A 82 -5.31 -8.89 23.48
C THR A 82 -6.56 -9.50 22.84
N GLN A 83 -6.80 -9.23 21.55
CA GLN A 83 -8.01 -9.63 20.83
C GLN A 83 -7.81 -10.90 19.99
N GLY A 84 -6.62 -11.51 20.03
CA GLY A 84 -6.28 -12.65 19.18
C GLY A 84 -5.00 -13.37 19.60
N ILE A 85 -4.36 -14.01 18.63
CA ILE A 85 -3.11 -14.74 18.83
C ILE A 85 -1.96 -13.88 18.33
N ARG A 86 -1.00 -13.60 19.22
CA ARG A 86 0.26 -12.96 18.85
C ARG A 86 1.28 -14.03 18.44
N LEU A 87 1.86 -13.88 17.25
CA LEU A 87 2.92 -14.76 16.74
C LEU A 87 4.28 -14.06 16.92
N ASP A 88 4.98 -14.30 18.02
CA ASP A 88 6.28 -13.70 18.35
C ASP A 88 7.48 -14.48 17.77
N GLN A 89 7.20 -15.56 17.05
CA GLN A 89 8.19 -16.36 16.31
C GLN A 89 7.77 -16.56 14.84
N TYR A 90 7.15 -15.53 14.25
CA TYR A 90 6.83 -15.48 12.82
C TYR A 90 7.86 -14.63 12.09
N TYR A 91 8.66 -15.27 11.24
CA TYR A 91 9.83 -14.65 10.60
C TYR A 91 9.62 -14.45 9.10
N ALA A 92 10.22 -13.38 8.58
CA ALA A 92 10.42 -13.21 7.16
C ALA A 92 11.32 -14.33 6.60
N LEU A 93 11.18 -14.63 5.31
CA LEU A 93 11.98 -15.63 4.61
C LEU A 93 13.37 -15.11 4.27
N THR A 94 13.49 -13.84 3.88
CA THR A 94 14.75 -13.20 3.49
C THR A 94 14.65 -11.68 3.57
N HIS A 95 15.74 -10.99 3.25
CA HIS A 95 15.81 -9.54 3.08
C HIS A 95 16.41 -9.22 1.70
N PRO A 96 15.88 -8.25 0.92
CA PRO A 96 14.88 -7.21 1.27
C PRO A 96 13.42 -7.70 1.28
N SER A 97 12.45 -6.77 1.36
CA SER A 97 11.03 -7.08 1.58
C SER A 97 10.34 -7.72 0.37
N GLU A 98 10.66 -7.31 -0.87
CA GLU A 98 9.99 -7.83 -2.09
C GLU A 98 9.97 -9.36 -2.21
N PRO A 99 11.08 -10.10 -1.97
CA PRO A 99 11.07 -11.57 -1.90
C PRO A 99 9.96 -12.17 -1.03
N ASN A 100 9.62 -11.52 0.10
CA ASN A 100 8.59 -12.01 1.02
C ASN A 100 7.17 -11.78 0.47
N TYR A 101 6.96 -10.67 -0.25
CA TYR A 101 5.71 -10.39 -0.94
C TYR A 101 5.45 -11.42 -2.06
N ALA A 102 6.48 -11.78 -2.84
CA ALA A 102 6.37 -12.85 -3.82
C ALA A 102 5.99 -14.18 -3.12
N ALA A 103 6.75 -14.57 -2.10
CA ALA A 103 6.57 -15.85 -1.44
C ALA A 103 5.20 -16.04 -0.77
N VAL A 104 4.56 -14.98 -0.27
CA VAL A 104 3.25 -15.11 0.36
C VAL A 104 2.14 -15.50 -0.63
N VAL A 105 2.32 -15.19 -1.92
CA VAL A 105 1.33 -15.44 -2.97
C VAL A 105 1.65 -16.71 -3.76
N GLY A 106 2.93 -16.94 -4.10
CA GLY A 106 3.35 -18.11 -4.90
C GLY A 106 4.08 -19.20 -4.14
N GLY A 107 4.32 -19.04 -2.83
CA GLY A 107 4.94 -20.07 -1.98
C GLY A 107 6.47 -20.18 -2.07
N ASP A 108 7.12 -19.35 -2.88
CA ASP A 108 8.58 -19.27 -3.04
C ASP A 108 8.97 -17.82 -3.37
N PHE A 109 10.19 -17.41 -3.02
CA PHE A 109 10.78 -16.13 -3.39
C PHE A 109 11.67 -16.20 -4.64
N TRP A 110 11.77 -17.37 -5.29
CA TRP A 110 12.39 -17.56 -6.62
C TRP A 110 13.86 -17.14 -6.72
N GLY A 111 14.57 -17.14 -5.58
CA GLY A 111 15.95 -16.69 -5.50
C GLY A 111 16.15 -15.18 -5.59
N MET A 112 15.08 -14.38 -5.50
CA MET A 112 15.18 -12.91 -5.41
C MET A 112 16.04 -12.48 -4.21
N ALA A 113 16.91 -11.50 -4.43
CA ALA A 113 17.83 -10.96 -3.43
C ALA A 113 17.90 -9.42 -3.46
N ASP A 114 16.99 -8.77 -4.18
CA ASP A 114 16.91 -7.32 -4.34
C ASP A 114 15.45 -6.88 -4.53
N ASP A 115 15.24 -5.58 -4.76
CA ASP A 115 13.93 -4.94 -4.97
C ASP A 115 13.77 -4.46 -6.44
N ASN A 116 14.32 -5.19 -7.41
CA ASN A 116 14.17 -4.86 -8.82
C ASN A 116 12.74 -5.11 -9.34
N LEU A 117 12.43 -4.60 -10.53
CA LEU A 117 11.15 -4.92 -11.16
C LEU A 117 11.11 -6.40 -11.60
N TYR A 118 10.39 -7.23 -10.86
CA TYR A 118 10.16 -8.64 -11.22
C TYR A 118 8.78 -8.88 -11.83
N ASN A 119 8.73 -9.76 -12.83
CA ASN A 119 7.50 -10.32 -13.38
C ASN A 119 7.61 -11.84 -13.34
N ILE A 120 6.86 -12.47 -12.44
CA ILE A 120 6.87 -13.93 -12.32
C ILE A 120 5.99 -14.51 -13.43
N PRO A 121 6.50 -15.43 -14.27
CA PRO A 121 5.79 -15.92 -15.46
C PRO A 121 4.39 -16.49 -15.19
N SER A 122 3.49 -16.34 -16.16
CA SER A 122 2.07 -16.69 -16.03
C SER A 122 1.78 -18.19 -15.86
N ASN A 123 2.78 -19.06 -16.07
CA ASN A 123 2.65 -20.50 -15.81
C ASN A 123 2.92 -20.88 -14.34
N ILE A 124 3.26 -19.91 -13.49
CA ILE A 124 3.40 -20.11 -12.05
C ILE A 124 2.06 -19.85 -11.37
N SER A 125 1.52 -20.89 -10.73
CA SER A 125 0.28 -20.80 -9.96
C SER A 125 0.47 -20.04 -8.65
N THR A 126 -0.60 -19.40 -8.19
CA THR A 126 -0.64 -18.60 -6.97
C THR A 126 -1.83 -18.98 -6.11
N VAL A 127 -1.93 -18.39 -4.90
CA VAL A 127 -3.15 -18.50 -4.07
C VAL A 127 -4.40 -18.00 -4.80
N VAL A 128 -4.29 -17.05 -5.74
CA VAL A 128 -5.42 -16.56 -6.56
C VAL A 128 -6.04 -17.69 -7.37
N ASP A 129 -5.24 -18.55 -7.98
CA ASP A 129 -5.74 -19.68 -8.76
C ASP A 129 -6.50 -20.69 -7.88
N LEU A 130 -6.06 -20.87 -6.63
CA LEU A 130 -6.74 -21.74 -5.65
C LEU A 130 -8.09 -21.16 -5.20
N LEU A 131 -8.16 -19.84 -5.00
CA LEU A 131 -9.39 -19.14 -4.63
C LEU A 131 -10.41 -19.20 -5.77
N GLU A 132 -9.98 -18.89 -6.99
CA GLU A 132 -10.85 -18.88 -8.17
C GLU A 132 -11.34 -20.28 -8.54
N ALA A 133 -10.52 -21.33 -8.37
CA ALA A 133 -10.96 -22.72 -8.55
C ALA A 133 -12.10 -23.14 -7.60
N LYS A 134 -12.35 -22.35 -6.54
CA LYS A 134 -13.44 -22.55 -5.58
C LYS A 134 -14.50 -21.44 -5.62
N ASN A 135 -14.42 -20.53 -6.60
CA ASN A 135 -15.27 -19.34 -6.70
C ASN A 135 -15.21 -18.44 -5.45
N ILE A 136 -14.08 -18.42 -4.74
CA ILE A 136 -13.87 -17.53 -3.60
C ILE A 136 -13.40 -16.18 -4.14
N SER A 137 -14.15 -15.13 -3.84
CA SER A 137 -13.80 -13.76 -4.24
C SER A 137 -12.56 -13.25 -3.52
N TRP A 138 -11.77 -12.43 -4.19
CA TRP A 138 -10.58 -11.81 -3.63
C TRP A 138 -10.39 -10.41 -4.22
N ALA A 139 -9.65 -9.56 -3.50
CA ALA A 139 -9.17 -8.27 -3.95
C ALA A 139 -7.93 -7.88 -3.12
N SER A 140 -7.10 -7.01 -3.68
CA SER A 140 -5.90 -6.46 -3.05
C SER A 140 -6.04 -4.94 -2.99
N TYR A 141 -5.92 -4.36 -1.80
CA TYR A 141 -6.15 -2.93 -1.60
C TYR A 141 -4.84 -2.25 -1.23
N GLN A 142 -4.46 -1.23 -1.99
CA GLN A 142 -3.11 -0.66 -1.95
C GLN A 142 -3.18 0.84 -1.64
N GLU A 143 -2.43 1.26 -0.63
CA GLU A 143 -2.26 2.68 -0.34
C GLU A 143 -1.54 3.37 -1.51
N GLY A 144 -2.02 4.55 -1.92
CA GLY A 144 -1.34 5.35 -2.94
C GLY A 144 -1.46 4.81 -4.38
N LEU A 145 -2.24 3.74 -4.61
CA LEU A 145 -2.44 3.18 -5.94
C LEU A 145 -3.17 4.20 -6.83
N PRO A 146 -2.58 4.62 -7.96
CA PRO A 146 -3.14 5.73 -8.74
C PRO A 146 -4.40 5.35 -9.52
N THR A 147 -4.48 4.10 -9.98
CA THR A 147 -5.62 3.52 -10.70
C THR A 147 -5.67 2.02 -10.44
N ASP A 148 -6.86 1.43 -10.54
CA ASP A 148 -6.99 -0.02 -10.43
C ASP A 148 -6.10 -0.76 -11.43
N GLY A 149 -5.47 -1.83 -10.96
CA GLY A 149 -4.55 -2.64 -11.76
C GLY A 149 -3.26 -1.93 -12.17
N TYR A 150 -2.91 -0.79 -11.55
CA TYR A 150 -1.64 -0.13 -11.84
C TYR A 150 -0.44 -1.04 -11.55
N ALA A 151 0.26 -1.42 -12.62
CA ALA A 151 1.42 -2.32 -12.58
C ALA A 151 2.75 -1.60 -12.90
N GLY A 152 2.77 -0.26 -12.89
CA GLY A 152 4.01 0.50 -13.02
C GLY A 152 4.88 0.34 -11.76
N PHE A 153 6.21 0.48 -11.91
CA PHE A 153 7.17 0.24 -10.83
C PHE A 153 6.88 1.05 -9.56
N SER A 154 6.52 2.32 -9.72
CA SER A 154 6.11 3.21 -8.63
C SER A 154 5.17 4.30 -9.13
N PHE A 155 4.50 4.98 -8.23
CA PHE A 155 3.74 6.19 -8.52
C PHE A 155 4.22 7.34 -7.63
N THR A 156 4.68 8.40 -8.27
CA THR A 156 5.18 9.62 -7.62
C THR A 156 4.31 10.80 -8.03
N SER A 157 3.86 11.57 -7.05
CA SER A 157 3.02 12.75 -7.26
C SER A 157 3.42 13.88 -6.32
N ALA A 158 2.83 15.06 -6.50
CA ALA A 158 3.07 16.20 -5.62
C ALA A 158 2.85 15.81 -4.15
N ASN A 159 3.78 16.22 -3.28
CA ASN A 159 3.73 15.85 -1.88
C ASN A 159 2.59 16.61 -1.17
N TYR A 160 1.47 15.94 -0.92
CA TYR A 160 0.31 16.54 -0.25
C TYR A 160 0.58 16.86 1.23
N LEU A 161 1.57 16.22 1.87
CA LEU A 161 1.98 16.51 3.24
C LEU A 161 2.88 17.74 3.31
N ASN A 162 3.56 18.09 2.22
CA ASN A 162 4.42 19.26 2.12
C ASN A 162 4.53 19.70 0.66
N THR A 163 3.69 20.65 0.23
CA THR A 163 3.66 21.13 -1.15
C THR A 163 4.92 21.88 -1.59
N ALA A 164 5.79 22.25 -0.64
CA ALA A 164 7.10 22.85 -0.92
C ALA A 164 8.23 21.81 -1.02
N ALA A 165 7.97 20.55 -0.62
CA ALA A 165 8.91 19.45 -0.82
C ALA A 165 8.83 18.92 -2.27
N PRO A 166 9.88 18.21 -2.73
CA PRO A 166 9.81 17.45 -3.96
C PRO A 166 8.63 16.45 -3.96
N PRO A 167 8.19 16.00 -5.15
CA PRO A 167 7.21 14.93 -5.27
C PRO A 167 7.54 13.71 -4.40
N TYR A 168 6.51 13.07 -3.85
CA TYR A 168 6.62 11.91 -2.99
C TYR A 168 6.14 10.65 -3.71
N THR A 169 6.83 9.54 -3.48
CA THR A 169 6.45 8.23 -4.02
C THR A 169 5.40 7.60 -3.11
N TYR A 170 4.16 7.58 -3.58
CA TYR A 170 3.00 7.11 -2.82
C TYR A 170 2.77 5.61 -2.92
N TYR A 171 3.24 4.99 -4.00
CA TYR A 171 3.08 3.58 -4.24
C TYR A 171 4.34 3.00 -4.87
N VAL A 172 4.68 1.78 -4.47
CA VAL A 172 5.73 0.97 -5.10
C VAL A 172 5.16 -0.42 -5.35
N ARG A 173 5.35 -0.93 -6.56
CA ARG A 173 4.75 -2.20 -7.00
C ARG A 173 5.17 -3.39 -6.16
N LYS A 174 6.39 -3.37 -5.64
CA LYS A 174 6.95 -4.44 -4.81
C LYS A 174 6.15 -4.74 -3.54
N HIS A 175 5.30 -3.82 -3.07
CA HIS A 175 4.42 -4.02 -1.91
C HIS A 175 3.04 -4.58 -2.27
N ASN A 176 2.79 -4.82 -3.56
CA ASN A 176 1.56 -5.41 -4.06
C ASN A 176 1.84 -6.85 -4.52
N PRO A 177 1.68 -7.87 -3.67
CA PRO A 177 2.26 -9.19 -3.92
C PRO A 177 1.63 -9.91 -5.12
N THR A 178 0.32 -9.79 -5.31
CA THR A 178 -0.38 -10.46 -6.41
C THR A 178 -0.06 -9.86 -7.78
N ILE A 179 0.22 -8.55 -7.89
CA ILE A 179 0.55 -7.91 -9.18
C ILE A 179 1.95 -8.29 -9.69
N ILE A 180 2.81 -8.90 -8.86
CA ILE A 180 4.15 -9.37 -9.25
C ILE A 180 4.06 -10.55 -10.24
N TYR A 181 2.94 -11.28 -10.23
CA TYR A 181 2.72 -12.47 -11.06
C TYR A 181 1.98 -12.11 -12.35
N ASP A 182 2.51 -12.52 -13.50
CA ASP A 182 1.88 -12.31 -14.81
C ASP A 182 0.57 -13.08 -14.97
N SER A 183 0.40 -14.19 -14.22
CA SER A 183 -0.87 -14.92 -14.13
C SER A 183 -2.00 -14.07 -13.54
N VAL A 184 -1.65 -12.96 -12.87
CA VAL A 184 -2.58 -12.01 -12.27
C VAL A 184 -2.54 -10.68 -13.03
N ALA A 185 -1.37 -10.04 -13.14
CA ALA A 185 -1.23 -8.74 -13.77
C ALA A 185 -1.52 -8.76 -15.27
N GLY A 186 -1.23 -9.88 -15.95
CA GLY A 186 -1.51 -10.07 -17.37
C GLY A 186 -2.97 -10.40 -17.70
N VAL A 187 -3.81 -10.64 -16.69
CA VAL A 187 -5.24 -10.96 -16.86
C VAL A 187 -6.07 -9.74 -16.44
N PRO A 188 -6.68 -8.99 -17.38
CA PRO A 188 -7.33 -7.71 -17.06
C PRO A 188 -8.36 -7.78 -15.93
N ALA A 189 -9.15 -8.85 -15.87
CA ALA A 189 -10.12 -9.05 -14.81
C ALA A 189 -9.49 -9.23 -13.42
N ARG A 190 -8.33 -9.91 -13.33
CA ARG A 190 -7.58 -10.08 -12.09
C ARG A 190 -6.80 -8.81 -11.73
N ALA A 191 -6.22 -8.14 -12.73
CA ALA A 191 -5.53 -6.87 -12.54
C ALA A 191 -6.45 -5.81 -11.91
N ALA A 192 -7.69 -5.70 -12.38
CA ALA A 192 -8.69 -4.76 -11.84
C ALA A 192 -9.07 -5.01 -10.36
N LEU A 193 -8.73 -6.17 -9.78
CA LEU A 193 -8.94 -6.47 -8.37
C LEU A 193 -7.83 -5.88 -7.46
N HIS A 194 -6.83 -5.22 -8.02
CA HIS A 194 -5.89 -4.39 -7.28
C HIS A 194 -6.44 -2.98 -7.25
N ARG A 195 -6.94 -2.57 -6.09
CA ARG A 195 -7.78 -1.37 -5.93
C ARG A 195 -7.09 -0.38 -5.01
N ASN A 196 -7.53 0.87 -5.07
CA ASN A 196 -7.07 1.85 -4.11
C ASN A 196 -7.54 1.47 -2.70
N PHE A 197 -6.76 1.75 -1.67
CA PHE A 197 -7.17 1.47 -0.28
C PHE A 197 -8.49 2.14 0.12
N ASN A 198 -8.85 3.28 -0.49
CA ASN A 198 -10.16 3.91 -0.30
C ASN A 198 -11.35 3.06 -0.78
N ASP A 199 -11.14 2.08 -1.66
CA ASP A 199 -12.19 1.16 -2.11
C ASP A 199 -12.47 0.05 -1.08
N PHE A 200 -11.50 -0.28 -0.21
CA PHE A 200 -11.68 -1.29 0.85
C PHE A 200 -12.84 -0.95 1.78
N ALA A 201 -13.05 0.36 2.04
CA ALA A 201 -14.15 0.89 2.82
C ALA A 201 -15.53 0.61 2.19
N ALA A 202 -15.59 0.56 0.87
CA ALA A 202 -16.82 0.47 0.09
C ALA A 202 -17.22 -0.97 -0.27
N ASP A 203 -16.24 -1.88 -0.33
CA ASP A 203 -16.37 -3.29 -0.75
C ASP A 203 -16.85 -4.24 0.37
#